data_AF-A0A7J8M4W9-F1
#
_entry.id   AF-A0A7J8M4W9-F1
#
_cell.length_a   1.000
_cell.length_b   1.000
_cell.length_c   1.000
_cell.angle_alpha   90.00
_cell.angle_beta   90.00
_cell.angle_gamma   90.00
#
_symmetry.space_group_name_H-M   'P 1'
#
loop_
_entity.id
_entity.type
_entity.pdbx_description
1 polymer ?
#
loop_
_entity_poly.entity_id
_entity_poly.type
_entity_poly.pdbx_seq_one_letter_code
_entity_poly.pdbx_strand_id
1 'polypeptide(L)' 'MYLEDRTVRLQLWDTAGQERFRSLIPSYIRDSSVAVIAYDVASEYQLAKYFISYMY' A
#
# COMPACT_ATOMS: atom_id res chain seq x y z
N MET A 1 1.43 -8.01 17.16
CA MET A 1 1.12 -9.36 16.62
C MET A 1 2.13 -10.32 17.21
N TYR A 2 1.70 -11.47 17.72
CA TYR A 2 2.62 -12.51 18.19
C TYR A 2 3.01 -13.40 17.01
N LEU A 3 4.31 -13.52 16.75
CA LEU A 3 4.85 -14.41 15.74
C LEU A 3 5.98 -15.21 16.41
N GLU A 4 5.81 -16.52 16.56
CA GLU A 4 6.85 -17.42 17.11
C GLU A 4 7.48 -16.90 18.42
N ASP A 5 6.63 -16.57 19.40
CA ASP A 5 7.01 -16.00 20.70
C ASP A 5 7.71 -14.63 20.68
N ARG A 6 7.75 -13.97 19.51
CA ARG A 6 8.24 -12.59 19.35
C ARG A 6 7.07 -11.62 19.20
N THR A 7 7.13 -10.53 19.95
CA THR A 7 6.21 -9.40 19.78
C THR A 7 6.69 -8.56 18.62
N VAL A 8 5.93 -8.55 17.54
CA VAL A 8 6.18 -7.69 16.38
C VAL A 8 5.20 -6.51 16.41
N ARG A 9 5.77 -5.30 16.26
CA ARG A 9 4.98 -4.08 16.03
C ARG A 9 4.64 -4.00 14.55
N LEU A 10 3.40 -4.33 14.21
CA LEU A 10 2.86 -4.20 12.86
C LEU A 10 2.33 -2.77 12.67
N GLN A 11 2.79 -2.09 11.62
CA GLN A 11 2.23 -0.82 11.17
C GLN A 11 1.53 -1.06 9.83
N LEU A 12 0.24 -0.76 9.78
CA LEU A 12 -0.58 -0.88 8.57
C LEU A 12 -1.06 0.52 8.19
N TRP A 13 -0.95 0.83 6.90
CA TRP A 13 -1.46 2.06 6.31
C TRP A 13 -2.44 1.65 5.22
N ASP A 14 -3.67 2.16 5.30
CA ASP A 14 -4.68 1.99 4.25
C ASP A 14 -4.88 3.32 3.53
N THR A 15 -4.99 3.28 2.21
CA THR A 15 -5.28 4.45 1.41
C THR A 15 -6.79 4.52 1.24
N ALA A 16 -7.46 5.38 2.00
CA ALA A 16 -8.87 5.69 1.76
C ALA A 16 -9.04 6.12 0.29
N GLY A 17 -9.69 5.28 -0.52
CA GLY A 17 -9.68 5.28 -1.99
C GLY A 17 -10.25 6.52 -2.68
N GLN A 18 -9.61 7.66 -2.50
CA GLN A 18 -9.96 8.93 -3.13
C GLN A 18 -8.72 9.46 -3.87
N GLU A 19 -8.89 9.83 -5.15
CA GLU A 19 -7.87 10.48 -5.96
C GLU A 19 -7.17 11.68 -5.27
N ARG A 20 -7.87 12.27 -4.30
CA ARG A 20 -7.45 13.44 -3.52
C ARG A 20 -6.21 13.17 -2.66
N PHE A 21 -5.94 11.91 -2.33
CA PHE A 21 -4.80 11.52 -1.48
C PHE A 21 -3.62 10.96 -2.27
N ARG A 22 -3.65 11.07 -3.61
CA ARG A 22 -2.56 10.61 -4.49
C ARG A 22 -1.19 11.19 -4.12
N SER A 23 -1.15 12.44 -3.67
CA SER A 23 0.09 13.10 -3.23
C SER A 23 0.69 12.51 -1.95
N LEU A 24 -0.09 11.76 -1.16
CA LEU A 24 0.36 11.15 0.09
C LEU A 24 0.93 9.74 -0.12
N ILE A 25 0.71 9.12 -1.29
CA ILE A 25 1.19 7.77 -1.61
C ILE A 25 2.69 7.61 -1.34
N PRO A 26 3.59 8.52 -1.80
CA PRO A 26 5.02 8.40 -1.50
C PRO A 26 5.34 8.38 0.00
N SER A 27 4.52 9.05 0.82
CA SER A 27 4.71 9.07 2.27
C SER A 27 4.21 7.80 2.96
N TYR A 28 3.16 7.16 2.43
CA TYR A 28 2.62 5.92 3.00
C TYR A 28 3.50 4.70 2.71
N ILE A 29 4.16 4.67 1.55
CA ILE A 29 5.04 3.56 1.16
C ILE A 29 6.47 3.72 1.64
N ARG A 30 6.87 4.94 2.08
CA ARG A 30 8.22 5.19 2.57
C ARG A 30 8.52 4.26 3.75
N ASP A 31 9.69 3.63 3.72
CA ASP A 31 10.18 2.69 4.72
C ASP A 31 9.29 1.44 4.93
N SER A 32 8.29 1.22 4.06
CA SER A 32 7.45 0.02 4.10
C SER A 32 8.22 -1.19 3.56
N SER A 33 8.18 -2.29 4.31
CA SER A 33 8.82 -3.55 3.87
C SER A 33 7.99 -4.30 2.82
N VAL A 34 6.68 -4.10 2.82
CA VAL A 34 5.72 -4.78 1.93
C VAL A 34 4.61 -3.81 1.57
N ALA A 35 4.15 -3.86 0.33
CA ALA A 35 2.93 -3.20 -0.11
C ALA A 35 1.94 -4.23 -0.66
N VAL A 36 0.65 -4.04 -0.36
CA VAL A 36 -0.45 -4.88 -0.88
C VAL A 36 -1.35 -3.97 -1.73
N ILE A 37 -1.56 -4.34 -2.99
CA ILE A 37 -2.40 -3.60 -3.92
C ILE A 37 -3.63 -4.44 -4.22
N ALA A 38 -4.80 -3.98 -3.78
CA ALA A 38 -6.08 -4.55 -4.15
C ALA A 38 -6.63 -3.82 -5.38
N TYR A 39 -7.08 -4.57 -6.38
CA TYR A 39 -7.70 -4.04 -7.59
C TYR A 39 -8.78 -5.02 -8.08
N ASP A 40 -9.74 -4.50 -8.86
CA ASP A 40 -10.73 -5.33 -9.53
C ASP A 40 -10.13 -5.90 -10.82
N VAL A 41 -10.16 -7.22 -10.96
CA VAL A 41 -9.65 -7.95 -12.13
C VAL A 41 -10.48 -7.72 -13.39
N ALA A 42 -11.74 -7.29 -13.25
CA ALA A 42 -12.60 -6.91 -14.37
C ALA A 42 -12.38 -5.45 -14.81
N SER A 43 -11.67 -4.64 -14.01
CA SER A 43 -11.34 -3.25 -14.31
C SER A 43 -9.93 -3.12 -14.90
N GLU A 44 -9.70 -2.06 -15.68
CA GLU A 44 -8.38 -1.77 -16.22
C GLU A 44 -7.35 -1.58 -15.09
N TYR A 45 -6.19 -2.23 -15.22
CA TYR A 45 -5.12 -2.28 -14.20
C TYR A 45 -4.40 -0.92 -14.00
N GLN A 46 -4.92 0.17 -14.56
CA GLN A 46 -4.24 1.46 -14.62
C GLN A 46 -3.98 2.07 -13.24
N LEU A 47 -4.93 1.93 -12.31
CA LEU A 47 -4.75 2.42 -10.95
C LEU A 47 -3.63 1.66 -10.22
N ALA A 48 -3.58 0.33 -10.36
CA ALA A 48 -2.53 -0.47 -9.77
C ALA A 48 -1.14 -0.16 -10.38
N LYS A 49 -1.06 0.01 -11.70
CA LYS A 49 0.18 0.48 -12.36
C LYS A 49 0.68 1.81 -11.81
N TYR A 50 -0.25 2.74 -11.55
CA TYR A 50 0.07 4.03 -10.95
C TYR A 50 0.64 3.88 -9.54
N PHE A 51 0.06 3.04 -8.68
CA PHE A 51 0.64 2.75 -7.35
C PHE A 51 2.03 2.09 -7.45
N ILE A 52 2.22 1.17 -8.40
CA ILE A 52 3.51 0.52 -8.64
C ILE A 52 4.59 1.52 -9.08
N SER A 53 4.24 2.56 -9.84
CA SER A 53 5.20 3.59 -10.27
C SER A 53 5.78 4.44 -9.14
N TYR A 54 5.21 4.40 -7.93
CA TYR A 54 5.81 5.04 -6.75
C TYR A 54 6.79 4.13 -6.00
N MET A 55 6.84 2.84 -6.32
CA MET A 55 7.71 1.86 -5.67
C MET A 55 9.08 1.72 -6.36
N TYR A 56 9.25 2.34 -7.53
CA TYR A 56 10.49 2.44 -8.29
C TYR A 56 10.92 3.90 -8.40
#